data_AF-A2D897-F1
#
_entry.id   AF-A2D897-F1
#
_cell.length_a   1.000
_cell.length_b   1.000
_cell.length_c   1.000
_cell.angle_alpha   90.00
_cell.angle_beta   90.00
_cell.angle_gamma   90.00
#
_symmetry.space_group_name_H-M   'P 1'
#
loop_
_entity.id
_entity.type
_entity.pdbx_description
1 polymer ?
#
loop_
_entity_poly.entity_id
_entity_poly.type
_entity_poly.pdbx_seq_one_letter_code
_entity_poly.pdbx_strand_id
1 'polypeptide(L)'
;MLETSSAKENVNRRIMIDLQRRLALIEDDIKVAKKTRENLRNDNEKIEEQIDQNLFRLEELKSQKPEVNAVSNPEEITEEEKKTTFFGNLAQLEAFEANTSAQIEELKKQYSQCTHEYTIQIQRQKVLESKLLNAQERLNLQKEQHSNAKSEYAVTQQENLRLSDQAYNLNDTLSYLKEVLENKQTELDSYSSQLDDHLSGQKKPLLEEREELLKDLEFIQGRLKKLQEQHEKNVVIQENEVKQADNINTWIFRRKQLLEQIKKKRTNMSRNQTSLKRAQLMNTEIRSKFTAMFGRSDPGDGTGAFSKLMVQSEIDSIEESNKVYIEINAEENYNQQLKKDLQQIENSLKEFDKFSQNTLSELGCEIEACKNEAYLNLLKDEKTAIITSNCLNF
;
A
#
# COMPACT_ATOMS: atom_id res chain seq x y z
N MET A 1 1.38 7.93 -13.39
CA MET A 1 1.43 9.36 -13.80
C MET A 1 2.79 9.82 -14.35
N LEU A 2 3.86 8.99 -14.33
CA LEU A 2 5.17 9.37 -14.89
C LEU A 2 5.30 9.13 -16.42
N GLU A 3 4.46 8.30 -17.02
CA GLU A 3 4.55 7.96 -18.45
C GLU A 3 4.03 9.04 -19.40
N THR A 4 3.14 9.91 -18.93
CA THR A 4 2.58 11.01 -19.75
C THR A 4 3.52 12.21 -19.88
N SER A 5 4.53 12.34 -19.01
CA SER A 5 5.53 13.42 -19.07
C SER A 5 6.61 13.14 -20.12
N SER A 6 7.07 11.88 -20.19
CA SER A 6 8.08 11.43 -21.18
C SER A 6 7.56 11.52 -22.63
N ALA A 7 6.26 11.26 -22.84
CA ALA A 7 5.64 11.41 -24.14
C ALA A 7 5.60 12.89 -24.61
N LYS A 8 5.30 13.83 -23.71
CA LYS A 8 5.27 15.27 -24.02
C LYS A 8 6.66 15.85 -24.30
N GLU A 9 7.69 15.42 -23.55
CA GLU A 9 9.08 15.82 -23.80
C GLU A 9 9.59 15.34 -25.16
N ASN A 10 9.23 14.13 -25.57
CA ASN A 10 9.63 13.59 -26.87
C ASN A 10 8.95 14.32 -28.05
N VAL A 11 7.70 14.76 -27.88
CA VAL A 11 7.00 15.59 -28.87
C VAL A 11 7.65 16.97 -28.98
N ASN A 12 7.97 17.61 -27.85
CA ASN A 12 8.64 18.91 -27.84
C ASN A 12 10.05 18.86 -28.46
N ARG A 13 10.82 17.79 -28.22
CA ARG A 13 12.11 17.58 -28.89
C ARG A 13 11.96 17.44 -30.40
N ARG A 14 10.95 16.71 -30.89
CA ARG A 14 10.69 16.58 -32.34
C ARG A 14 10.31 17.93 -32.97
N ILE A 15 9.47 18.71 -32.30
CA ILE A 15 9.09 20.05 -32.77
C ILE A 15 10.31 20.97 -32.83
N MET A 16 11.17 20.96 -31.81
CA MET A 16 12.41 21.75 -31.80
C MET A 16 13.37 21.37 -32.94
N ILE A 17 13.54 20.08 -33.22
CA ILE A 17 14.36 19.61 -34.35
C ILE A 17 13.78 20.07 -35.69
N ASP A 18 12.45 20.03 -35.84
CA ASP A 18 11.79 20.50 -37.07
C ASP A 18 11.91 22.02 -37.26
N LEU A 19 11.78 22.79 -36.17
CA LEU A 19 12.01 24.24 -36.18
C LEU A 19 13.46 24.61 -36.52
N GLN A 20 14.43 23.88 -35.97
CA GLN A 20 15.84 24.08 -36.31
C GLN A 20 16.13 23.78 -37.79
N ARG A 21 15.52 22.74 -38.36
CA ARG A 21 15.63 22.44 -39.80
C ARG A 21 15.01 23.53 -40.68
N ARG A 22 13.85 24.07 -40.28
CA ARG A 22 13.19 25.17 -41.01
C ARG A 22 14.00 26.46 -40.94
N LEU A 23 14.59 26.77 -39.79
CA LEU A 23 15.50 27.92 -39.65
C LEU A 23 16.70 27.81 -40.58
N ALA A 24 17.34 26.63 -40.65
CA ALA A 24 18.47 26.40 -41.56
C ALA A 24 18.08 26.59 -43.04
N LEU A 25 16.89 26.12 -43.45
CA LEU A 25 16.38 26.34 -44.81
C LEU A 25 16.14 27.84 -45.11
N ILE A 26 15.57 28.57 -44.15
CA ILE A 26 15.34 30.02 -44.30
C ILE A 26 16.68 30.78 -44.39
N GLU A 27 17.68 30.38 -43.61
CA GLU A 27 19.03 30.97 -43.70
C GLU A 27 19.69 30.73 -45.06
N ASP A 28 19.53 29.53 -45.63
CA ASP A 28 19.98 29.22 -46.98
C ASP A 28 19.23 30.05 -48.04
N ASP A 29 17.91 30.19 -47.92
CA ASP A 29 17.10 31.03 -48.81
C ASP A 29 17.52 32.51 -48.72
N ILE A 30 17.80 33.03 -47.51
CA ILE A 30 18.33 34.38 -47.31
C ILE A 30 19.70 34.53 -47.99
N LYS A 31 20.55 33.51 -47.91
CA LYS A 31 21.88 33.52 -48.54
C LYS A 31 21.78 33.54 -50.07
N VAL A 32 20.85 32.77 -50.65
CA VAL A 32 20.54 32.79 -52.09
C VAL A 32 19.94 34.14 -52.51
N ALA A 33 19.03 34.70 -51.71
CA ALA A 33 18.43 36.01 -51.95
C ALA A 33 19.47 37.15 -51.93
N LYS A 34 20.44 37.09 -50.99
CA LYS A 34 21.55 38.06 -50.95
C LYS A 34 22.43 37.95 -52.21
N LYS A 35 22.77 36.72 -52.62
CA LYS A 35 23.59 36.48 -53.82
C LYS A 35 22.89 36.93 -55.10
N THR A 36 21.58 36.67 -55.22
CA THR A 36 20.78 37.14 -56.37
C THR A 36 20.65 38.66 -56.39
N ARG A 37 20.48 39.31 -55.23
CA ARG A 37 20.48 40.78 -55.12
C ARG A 37 21.81 41.39 -55.57
N GLU A 38 22.92 40.77 -55.21
CA GLU A 38 24.26 41.21 -55.60
C GLU A 38 24.50 41.03 -57.10
N ASN A 39 24.05 39.91 -57.68
CA ASN A 39 24.07 39.73 -59.14
C ASN A 39 23.23 40.79 -59.87
N LEU A 40 22.01 41.07 -59.39
CA LEU A 40 21.15 42.10 -59.98
C LEU A 40 21.76 43.50 -59.88
N ARG A 41 22.49 43.78 -58.79
CA ARG A 41 23.23 45.04 -58.66
C ARG A 41 24.35 45.14 -59.69
N ASN A 42 25.14 44.08 -59.86
CA ASN A 42 26.20 44.06 -60.87
C ASN A 42 25.64 44.17 -62.30
N ASP A 43 24.47 43.57 -62.56
CA ASP A 43 23.81 43.70 -63.86
C ASP A 43 23.25 45.12 -64.07
N ASN A 44 22.75 45.78 -63.02
CA ASN A 44 22.37 47.19 -63.09
C ASN A 44 23.57 48.10 -63.39
N GLU A 45 24.71 47.88 -62.73
CA GLU A 45 25.94 48.64 -62.98
C GLU A 45 26.40 48.46 -64.44
N LYS A 46 26.32 47.24 -65.01
CA LYS A 46 26.59 47.00 -66.44
C LYS A 46 25.59 47.70 -67.37
N ILE A 47 24.32 47.75 -66.99
CA ILE A 47 23.30 48.44 -67.80
C ILE A 47 23.53 49.95 -67.77
N GLU A 48 23.91 50.52 -66.63
CA GLU A 48 24.31 51.93 -66.53
C GLU A 48 25.52 52.22 -67.42
N GLU A 49 26.56 51.39 -67.37
CA GLU A 49 27.71 51.52 -68.28
C GLU A 49 27.31 51.44 -69.77
N GLN A 50 26.36 50.55 -70.11
CA GLN A 50 25.82 50.47 -71.48
C GLN A 50 24.99 51.69 -71.86
N ILE A 51 24.24 52.27 -70.93
CA ILE A 51 23.49 53.51 -71.15
C ILE A 51 24.47 54.65 -71.41
N ASP A 52 25.53 54.77 -70.61
CA ASP A 52 26.56 55.80 -70.79
C ASP A 52 27.30 55.65 -72.11
N GLN A 53 27.65 54.42 -72.51
CA GLN A 53 28.23 54.14 -73.82
C GLN A 53 27.28 54.49 -74.97
N ASN A 54 25.98 54.23 -74.83
CA ASN A 54 24.98 54.56 -75.84
C ASN A 54 24.69 56.06 -75.89
N LEU A 55 24.72 56.76 -74.76
CA LEU A 55 24.64 58.22 -74.70
C LEU A 55 25.84 58.85 -75.40
N PHE A 56 27.04 58.34 -75.14
CA PHE A 56 28.25 58.76 -75.85
C PHE A 56 28.14 58.55 -77.37
N ARG A 57 27.66 57.37 -77.82
CA ARG A 57 27.41 57.11 -79.25
C ARG A 57 26.33 57.99 -79.85
N LEU A 58 25.29 58.32 -79.10
CA LEU A 58 24.24 59.26 -79.54
C LEU A 58 24.78 60.67 -79.68
N GLU A 59 25.69 61.07 -78.80
CA GLU A 59 26.34 62.37 -78.84
C GLU A 59 27.37 62.45 -79.98
N GLU A 60 28.08 61.36 -80.26
CA GLU A 60 28.95 61.18 -81.43
C GLU A 60 28.15 61.21 -82.75
N LEU A 61 26.97 60.60 -82.80
CA LEU A 61 26.07 60.67 -83.96
C LEU A 61 25.42 62.05 -84.13
N LYS A 62 25.25 62.82 -83.05
CA LYS A 62 24.80 64.22 -83.12
C LYS A 62 25.90 65.14 -83.64
N SER A 63 27.16 64.88 -83.30
CA SER A 63 28.30 65.67 -83.81
C SER A 63 28.69 65.33 -85.25
N GLN A 64 28.27 64.17 -85.76
CA GLN A 64 28.50 63.73 -87.16
C GLN A 64 27.32 64.00 -88.12
N LYS A 65 26.33 64.82 -87.76
CA LYS A 65 25.25 65.22 -88.67
C LYS A 65 25.63 66.49 -89.47
N PRO A 66 25.81 66.42 -90.81
CA PRO A 66 25.98 67.61 -91.64
C PRO A 66 24.62 68.34 -91.81
N GLU A 67 24.62 69.66 -91.62
CA GLU A 67 23.52 70.54 -91.98
C GLU A 67 23.34 70.55 -93.51
N VAL A 68 22.26 69.93 -93.99
CA VAL A 68 21.85 69.98 -95.40
C VAL A 68 20.35 70.26 -95.45
N ASN A 69 20.00 71.53 -95.69
CA ASN A 69 19.09 71.98 -96.75
C ASN A 69 18.50 73.37 -96.44
N ALA A 70 18.70 74.33 -97.36
CA ALA A 70 17.64 74.94 -98.16
C ALA A 70 18.02 76.36 -98.60
N VAL A 71 18.53 76.53 -99.83
CA VAL A 71 18.10 77.58 -100.79
C VAL A 71 18.49 77.11 -102.19
N SER A 72 17.47 76.80 -103.00
CA SER A 72 17.59 76.65 -104.45
C SER A 72 16.91 77.87 -105.07
N ASN A 73 17.70 78.80 -105.60
CA ASN A 73 17.23 79.79 -106.57
C ASN A 73 17.92 79.47 -107.91
N PRO A 74 17.16 79.25 -108.99
CA PRO A 74 17.70 79.14 -110.34
C PRO A 74 17.70 80.53 -110.99
N GLU A 75 18.77 80.92 -111.67
CA GLU A 75 18.80 81.78 -112.86
C GLU A 75 20.22 82.27 -113.12
N GLU A 76 20.85 81.77 -114.19
CA GLU A 76 21.71 82.51 -115.13
C GLU A 76 22.24 81.50 -116.17
N ILE A 77 21.57 81.41 -117.33
CA ILE A 77 22.17 80.86 -118.54
C ILE A 77 22.16 81.99 -119.55
N THR A 78 23.35 82.55 -119.76
CA THR A 78 23.66 83.48 -120.84
C THR A 78 23.51 82.81 -122.20
N GLU A 79 22.89 83.55 -123.10
CA GLU A 79 22.76 83.31 -124.53
C GLU A 79 24.10 82.96 -125.19
N GLU A 80 24.11 81.95 -126.05
CA GLU A 80 24.92 82.00 -127.28
C GLU A 80 24.16 81.27 -128.41
N GLU A 81 23.61 82.09 -129.30
CA GLU A 81 22.94 81.69 -130.53
C GLU A 81 23.88 80.94 -131.47
N LYS A 82 23.58 79.67 -131.79
CA LYS A 82 24.00 79.07 -133.06
C LYS A 82 22.86 78.26 -133.66
N LYS A 83 22.41 78.74 -134.83
CA LYS A 83 21.41 78.17 -135.75
C LYS A 83 21.37 76.63 -135.72
N THR A 84 20.27 76.07 -135.23
CA THR A 84 19.94 74.65 -135.34
C THR A 84 18.76 74.44 -136.29
N THR A 85 18.91 73.49 -137.20
CA THR A 85 17.92 73.07 -138.19
C THR A 85 16.70 72.42 -137.50
N PHE A 86 15.54 72.40 -138.16
CA PHE A 86 14.27 71.84 -137.63
C PHE A 86 14.41 70.46 -136.96
N PHE A 87 15.25 69.58 -137.51
CA PHE A 87 15.53 68.26 -136.92
C PHE A 87 16.37 68.31 -135.64
N GLY A 88 17.22 69.33 -135.44
CA GLY A 88 17.94 69.57 -134.18
C GLY A 88 17.01 70.03 -133.06
N ASN A 89 16.01 70.86 -133.37
CA ASN A 89 14.99 71.26 -132.40
C ASN A 89 14.05 70.08 -132.07
N LEU A 90 13.73 69.23 -133.06
CA LEU A 90 12.96 68.00 -132.81
C LEU A 90 13.73 67.02 -131.93
N ALA A 91 15.02 66.80 -132.19
CA ALA A 91 15.87 65.95 -131.36
C ALA A 91 16.08 66.52 -129.95
N GLN A 92 16.15 67.85 -129.79
CA GLN A 92 16.18 68.49 -128.46
C GLN A 92 14.85 68.35 -127.72
N LEU A 93 13.71 68.43 -128.42
CA LEU A 93 12.39 68.19 -127.84
C LEU A 93 12.18 66.73 -127.45
N GLU A 94 12.61 65.77 -128.28
CA GLU A 94 12.59 64.33 -127.97
C GLU A 94 13.55 64.01 -126.82
N ALA A 95 14.74 64.63 -126.77
CA ALA A 95 15.65 64.50 -125.63
C ALA A 95 15.08 65.15 -124.36
N PHE A 96 14.36 66.26 -124.49
CA PHE A 96 13.67 66.91 -123.37
C PHE A 96 12.48 66.08 -122.88
N GLU A 97 11.71 65.46 -123.78
CA GLU A 97 10.64 64.51 -123.45
C GLU A 97 11.20 63.25 -122.78
N ALA A 98 12.29 62.70 -123.29
CA ALA A 98 12.99 61.57 -122.67
C ALA A 98 13.55 61.92 -121.29
N ASN A 99 14.10 63.13 -121.13
CA ASN A 99 14.64 63.60 -119.85
C ASN A 99 13.53 63.90 -118.83
N THR A 100 12.45 64.56 -119.25
CA THR A 100 11.30 64.84 -118.38
C THR A 100 10.53 63.57 -118.02
N SER A 101 10.38 62.61 -118.93
CA SER A 101 9.81 61.30 -118.61
C SER A 101 10.69 60.50 -117.64
N ALA A 102 12.02 60.53 -117.80
CA ALA A 102 12.96 59.96 -116.84
C ALA A 102 12.86 60.63 -115.45
N GLN A 103 12.75 61.96 -115.39
CA GLN A 103 12.54 62.69 -114.13
C GLN A 103 11.18 62.36 -113.49
N ILE A 104 10.12 62.19 -114.29
CA ILE A 104 8.80 61.76 -113.80
C ILE A 104 8.86 60.34 -113.25
N GLU A 105 9.57 59.42 -113.90
CA GLU A 105 9.78 58.06 -113.37
C GLU A 105 10.62 58.06 -112.09
N GLU A 106 11.65 58.89 -112.02
CA GLU A 106 12.47 59.05 -110.82
C GLU A 106 11.65 59.62 -109.65
N LEU A 107 10.83 60.65 -109.89
CA LEU A 107 9.91 61.21 -108.90
C LEU A 107 8.85 60.20 -108.47
N LYS A 108 8.30 59.39 -109.37
CA LYS A 108 7.38 58.30 -109.02
C LYS A 108 8.07 57.25 -108.14
N LYS A 109 9.33 56.93 -108.42
CA LYS A 109 10.14 56.00 -107.61
C LYS A 109 10.43 56.57 -106.23
N GLN A 110 10.80 57.85 -106.13
CA GLN A 110 10.98 58.54 -104.86
C GLN A 110 9.68 58.63 -104.07
N TYR A 111 8.55 58.92 -104.72
CA TYR A 111 7.24 58.92 -104.07
C TYR A 111 6.88 57.53 -103.52
N SER A 112 7.07 56.48 -104.32
CA SER A 112 6.86 55.09 -103.89
C SER A 112 7.74 54.73 -102.68
N GLN A 113 9.03 55.07 -102.72
CA GLN A 113 9.95 54.88 -101.59
C GLN A 113 9.49 55.65 -100.34
N CYS A 114 9.10 56.92 -100.50
CA CYS A 114 8.62 57.75 -99.41
C CYS A 114 7.31 57.20 -98.81
N THR A 115 6.38 56.70 -99.64
CA THR A 115 5.15 56.06 -99.15
C THR A 115 5.43 54.75 -98.40
N HIS A 116 6.43 53.97 -98.84
CA HIS A 116 6.85 52.76 -98.15
C HIS A 116 7.49 53.08 -96.79
N GLU A 117 8.41 54.04 -96.75
CA GLU A 117 9.02 54.54 -95.51
C GLU A 117 7.98 55.11 -94.55
N TYR A 118 7.03 55.89 -95.04
CA TYR A 118 5.91 56.42 -94.26
C TYR A 118 5.08 55.29 -93.64
N THR A 119 4.79 54.25 -94.41
CA THR A 119 4.07 53.05 -93.92
C THR A 119 4.86 52.33 -92.82
N ILE A 120 6.18 52.18 -93.00
CA ILE A 120 7.06 51.59 -91.98
C ILE A 120 7.04 52.43 -90.70
N GLN A 121 7.10 53.76 -90.80
CA GLN A 121 7.08 54.63 -89.63
C GLN A 121 5.74 54.55 -88.88
N ILE A 122 4.61 54.49 -89.57
CA ILE A 122 3.30 54.25 -88.93
C ILE A 122 3.28 52.92 -88.18
N GLN A 123 3.82 51.84 -88.78
CA GLN A 123 3.89 50.54 -88.11
C GLN A 123 4.78 50.60 -86.86
N ARG A 124 5.94 51.27 -86.94
CA ARG A 124 6.83 51.49 -85.79
C ARG A 124 6.14 52.29 -84.69
N GLN A 125 5.40 53.34 -85.04
CA GLN A 125 4.64 54.13 -84.09
C GLN A 125 3.61 53.27 -83.34
N LYS A 126 2.83 52.45 -84.04
CA LYS A 126 1.87 51.53 -83.42
C LYS A 126 2.53 50.53 -82.46
N VAL A 127 3.71 50.02 -82.83
CA VAL A 127 4.47 49.11 -81.95
C VAL A 127 4.98 49.86 -80.70
N LEU A 128 5.41 51.10 -80.84
CA LEU A 128 5.84 51.92 -79.70
C LEU A 128 4.67 52.29 -78.80
N GLU A 129 3.52 52.66 -79.35
CA GLU A 129 2.29 52.96 -78.60
C GLU A 129 1.82 51.75 -77.78
N SER A 130 1.80 50.56 -78.37
CA SER A 130 1.44 49.33 -77.64
C SER A 130 2.47 48.97 -76.56
N LYS A 131 3.78 49.17 -76.81
CA LYS A 131 4.82 49.01 -75.79
C LYS A 131 4.68 50.00 -74.63
N LEU A 132 4.33 51.25 -74.93
CA LEU A 132 4.11 52.28 -73.92
C LEU A 132 2.89 51.95 -73.06
N LEU A 133 1.79 51.52 -73.68
CA LEU A 133 0.59 51.09 -72.97
C LEU A 133 0.89 49.90 -72.04
N ASN A 134 1.58 48.87 -72.55
CA ASN A 134 2.00 47.72 -71.74
C ASN A 134 2.93 48.11 -70.58
N ALA A 135 3.84 49.07 -70.78
CA ALA A 135 4.71 49.56 -69.71
C ALA A 135 3.92 50.32 -68.64
N GLN A 136 2.91 51.09 -69.06
CA GLN A 136 2.03 51.82 -68.16
C GLN A 136 1.13 50.89 -67.32
N GLU A 137 0.59 49.83 -67.94
CA GLU A 137 -0.15 48.78 -67.22
C GLU A 137 0.73 48.06 -66.19
N ARG A 138 1.96 47.69 -66.57
CA ARG A 138 2.93 47.07 -65.64
C ARG A 138 3.27 47.98 -64.46
N LEU A 139 3.45 49.29 -64.71
CA LEU A 139 3.71 50.25 -63.65
C LEU A 139 2.51 50.37 -62.69
N ASN A 140 1.29 50.36 -63.20
CA ASN A 140 0.08 50.39 -62.38
C ASN A 140 -0.06 49.13 -61.52
N LEU A 141 0.19 47.95 -62.10
CA LEU A 141 0.22 46.68 -61.36
C LEU A 141 1.27 46.71 -60.24
N GLN A 142 2.48 47.22 -60.50
CA GLN A 142 3.51 47.36 -59.47
C GLN A 142 3.11 48.33 -58.36
N LYS A 143 2.46 49.45 -58.69
CA LYS A 143 1.95 50.40 -57.69
C LYS A 143 0.88 49.75 -56.80
N GLU A 144 -0.02 48.98 -57.38
CA GLU A 144 -1.07 48.27 -56.64
C GLU A 144 -0.47 47.18 -55.74
N GLN A 145 0.47 46.38 -56.25
CA GLN A 145 1.22 45.40 -55.45
C GLN A 145 1.97 46.05 -54.28
N HIS A 146 2.63 47.18 -54.52
CA HIS A 146 3.32 47.91 -53.46
C HIS A 146 2.35 48.49 -52.43
N SER A 147 1.19 48.98 -52.87
CA SER A 147 0.14 49.46 -51.95
C SER A 147 -0.40 48.33 -51.08
N ASN A 148 -0.67 47.16 -51.66
CA ASN A 148 -1.15 45.97 -50.96
C ASN A 148 -0.11 45.46 -49.97
N ALA A 149 1.16 45.33 -50.38
CA ALA A 149 2.26 44.91 -49.51
C ALA A 149 2.45 45.88 -48.33
N LYS A 150 2.28 47.20 -48.56
CA LYS A 150 2.36 48.21 -47.49
C LYS A 150 1.20 48.07 -46.49
N SER A 151 -0.01 47.77 -46.98
CA SER A 151 -1.17 47.49 -46.12
C SER A 151 -0.97 46.21 -45.29
N GLU A 152 -0.53 45.12 -45.91
CA GLU A 152 -0.23 43.85 -45.22
C GLU A 152 0.89 44.02 -44.18
N TYR A 153 1.92 44.80 -44.50
CA TYR A 153 2.98 45.13 -43.56
C TYR A 153 2.45 45.89 -42.33
N ALA A 154 1.53 46.85 -42.54
CA ALA A 154 0.91 47.57 -41.43
C ALA A 154 0.07 46.66 -40.53
N VAL A 155 -0.71 45.74 -41.12
CA VAL A 155 -1.51 44.75 -40.37
C VAL A 155 -0.61 43.80 -39.56
N THR A 156 0.46 43.29 -40.17
CA THR A 156 1.41 42.39 -39.49
C THR A 156 2.19 43.11 -38.39
N GLN A 157 2.53 44.39 -38.58
CA GLN A 157 3.15 45.21 -37.53
C GLN A 157 2.20 45.43 -36.35
N GLN A 158 0.91 45.68 -36.61
CA GLN A 158 -0.09 45.82 -35.56
C GLN A 158 -0.30 44.51 -34.79
N GLU A 159 -0.34 43.36 -35.46
CA GLU A 159 -0.48 42.07 -34.78
C GLU A 159 0.77 41.73 -33.95
N ASN A 160 1.97 42.07 -34.43
CA ASN A 160 3.20 41.90 -33.65
C ASN A 160 3.20 42.74 -32.37
N LEU A 161 2.71 43.98 -32.42
CA LEU A 161 2.54 44.81 -31.22
C LEU A 161 1.53 44.16 -30.25
N ARG A 162 0.39 43.70 -30.77
CA ARG A 162 -0.63 43.01 -29.96
C ARG A 162 -0.09 41.76 -29.28
N LEU A 163 0.68 40.94 -30.00
CA LEU A 163 1.32 39.74 -29.45
C LEU A 163 2.40 40.09 -28.42
N SER A 164 3.15 41.17 -28.66
CA SER A 164 4.12 41.68 -27.68
C SER A 164 3.43 42.11 -26.38
N ASP A 165 2.33 42.87 -26.46
CA ASP A 165 1.58 43.30 -25.28
C ASP A 165 0.99 42.10 -24.51
N GLN A 166 0.49 41.09 -25.23
CA GLN A 166 0.06 39.83 -24.62
C GLN A 166 1.19 39.09 -23.92
N ALA A 167 2.38 39.04 -24.52
CA ALA A 167 3.55 38.41 -23.91
C ALA A 167 4.00 39.15 -22.64
N TYR A 168 3.99 40.48 -22.64
CA TYR A 168 4.27 41.29 -21.44
C TYR A 168 3.26 41.00 -20.33
N ASN A 169 1.96 41.03 -20.63
CA ASN A 169 0.92 40.73 -19.65
C ASN A 169 1.06 39.32 -19.06
N LEU A 170 1.33 38.31 -19.91
CA LEU A 170 1.57 36.95 -19.44
C LEU A 170 2.80 36.87 -18.54
N ASN A 171 3.88 37.58 -18.88
CA ASN A 171 5.08 37.62 -18.07
C ASN A 171 4.82 38.25 -16.68
N ASP A 172 4.04 39.32 -16.62
CA ASP A 172 3.65 39.95 -15.35
C ASP A 172 2.81 39.00 -14.49
N THR A 173 1.84 38.30 -15.07
CA THR A 173 1.05 37.28 -14.34
C THR A 173 1.91 36.12 -13.85
N LEU A 174 2.91 35.71 -14.63
CA LEU A 174 3.84 34.65 -14.26
C LEU A 174 4.73 35.09 -13.09
N SER A 175 5.20 36.34 -13.11
CA SER A 175 5.99 36.92 -12.01
C SER A 175 5.18 36.98 -10.72
N TYR A 176 3.93 37.45 -10.78
CA TYR A 176 3.02 37.46 -9.63
C TYR A 176 2.76 36.05 -9.08
N LEU A 177 2.49 35.07 -9.96
CA LEU A 177 2.26 33.69 -9.54
C LEU A 177 3.49 33.04 -8.89
N LYS A 178 4.70 33.37 -9.36
CA LYS A 178 5.95 32.92 -8.73
C LYS A 178 6.10 33.47 -7.32
N GLU A 179 5.84 34.77 -7.14
CA GLU A 179 5.90 35.41 -5.82
C GLU A 179 4.89 34.79 -4.84
N VAL A 180 3.65 34.54 -5.29
CA VAL A 180 2.63 33.86 -4.48
C VAL A 180 3.07 32.43 -4.12
N LEU A 181 3.67 31.69 -5.05
CA LEU A 181 4.17 30.34 -4.78
C LEU A 181 5.30 30.33 -3.76
N GLU A 182 6.24 31.27 -3.86
CA GLU A 182 7.35 31.41 -2.91
C GLU A 182 6.85 31.77 -1.51
N ASN A 183 5.89 32.70 -1.42
CA ASN A 183 5.23 33.04 -0.16
C ASN A 183 4.50 31.83 0.45
N LYS A 184 3.79 31.03 -0.37
CA LYS A 184 3.11 29.82 0.13
C LYS A 184 4.08 28.73 0.55
N GLN A 185 5.23 28.60 -0.12
CA GLN A 185 6.27 27.67 0.27
C GLN A 185 6.87 28.04 1.64
N THR A 186 7.21 29.31 1.84
CA THR A 186 7.76 29.79 3.12
C THR A 186 6.75 29.67 4.27
N GLU A 187 5.46 29.92 4.03
CA GLU A 187 4.40 29.64 5.01
C GLU A 187 4.36 28.16 5.38
N LEU A 188 4.39 27.26 4.39
CA LEU A 188 4.34 25.80 4.61
C LEU A 188 5.57 25.30 5.40
N ASP A 189 6.76 25.80 5.06
CA ASP A 189 7.99 25.47 5.77
C ASP A 189 7.95 25.95 7.23
N SER A 190 7.39 27.15 7.47
CA SER A 190 7.16 27.67 8.83
C SER A 190 6.18 26.81 9.62
N TYR A 191 5.04 26.42 9.03
CA TYR A 191 4.07 25.54 9.67
C TYR A 191 4.66 24.15 9.97
N SER A 192 5.45 23.59 9.05
CA SER A 192 6.14 22.31 9.26
C SER A 192 7.09 22.39 10.45
N SER A 193 7.91 23.45 10.52
CA SER A 193 8.84 23.66 11.64
C SER A 193 8.10 23.81 12.97
N GLN A 194 6.99 24.58 13.00
CA GLN A 194 6.18 24.73 14.21
C GLN A 194 5.54 23.41 14.65
N LEU A 195 5.09 22.59 13.70
CA LEU A 195 4.52 21.28 13.97
C LEU A 195 5.57 20.33 14.54
N ASP A 196 6.78 20.32 13.96
CA ASP A 196 7.89 19.50 14.42
C ASP A 196 8.34 19.91 15.83
N ASP A 197 8.44 21.21 16.11
CA ASP A 197 8.75 21.72 17.45
C ASP A 197 7.67 21.35 18.47
N HIS A 198 6.39 21.45 18.10
CA HIS A 198 5.28 21.06 18.97
C HIS A 198 5.27 19.55 19.24
N LEU A 199 5.45 18.72 18.20
CA LEU A 199 5.53 17.26 18.34
C LEU A 199 6.74 16.83 19.17
N SER A 200 7.89 17.47 18.95
CA SER A 200 9.10 17.25 19.76
C SER A 200 8.88 17.64 21.22
N GLY A 201 8.22 18.79 21.45
CA GLY A 201 7.84 19.29 22.76
C GLY A 201 6.89 18.37 23.52
N GLN A 202 5.97 17.68 22.83
CA GLN A 202 5.08 16.67 23.45
C GLN A 202 5.74 15.31 23.62
N LYS A 203 6.63 14.91 22.71
CA LYS A 203 7.30 13.61 22.76
C LYS A 203 8.23 13.48 23.98
N LYS A 204 8.94 14.55 24.33
CA LYS A 204 9.89 14.55 25.45
C LYS A 204 9.24 14.24 26.81
N PRO A 205 8.18 14.94 27.26
CA PRO A 205 7.55 14.65 28.55
C PRO A 205 6.91 13.26 28.59
N LEU A 206 6.35 12.77 27.48
CA LEU A 206 5.80 11.41 27.42
C LEU A 206 6.89 10.33 27.58
N LEU A 207 8.10 10.58 27.07
CA LEU A 207 9.24 9.68 27.28
C LEU A 207 9.72 9.71 28.73
N GLU A 208 9.79 10.90 29.33
CA GLU A 208 10.15 11.06 30.75
C GLU A 208 9.12 10.36 31.67
N GLU A 209 7.82 10.55 31.41
CA GLU A 209 6.72 9.88 32.13
C GLU A 209 6.79 8.35 31.98
N ARG A 210 7.07 7.85 30.76
CA ARG A 210 7.27 6.41 30.53
C ARG A 210 8.44 5.85 31.33
N GLU A 211 9.56 6.56 31.39
CA GLU A 211 10.73 6.14 32.18
C GLU A 211 10.44 6.13 33.68
N GLU A 212 9.66 7.09 34.17
CA GLU A 212 9.22 7.14 35.57
C GLU A 212 8.30 5.97 35.92
N LEU A 213 7.30 5.70 35.07
CA LEU A 213 6.40 4.55 35.24
C LEU A 213 7.13 3.20 35.20
N LEU A 214 8.19 3.07 34.40
CA LEU A 214 9.01 1.85 34.39
C LEU A 214 9.77 1.65 35.71
N LYS A 215 10.32 2.73 36.28
CA LYS A 215 10.97 2.67 37.60
C LYS A 215 9.99 2.29 38.70
N ASP A 216 8.78 2.84 38.66
CA ASP A 216 7.71 2.48 39.61
C ASP A 216 7.30 1.01 39.48
N LEU A 217 7.20 0.51 38.25
CA LEU A 217 6.87 -0.88 37.98
C LEU A 217 7.96 -1.82 38.56
N GLU A 218 9.23 -1.51 38.33
CA GLU A 218 10.36 -2.26 38.91
C GLU A 218 10.33 -2.23 40.45
N PHE A 219 10.01 -1.08 41.05
CA PHE A 219 9.86 -0.94 42.49
C PHE A 219 8.72 -1.81 43.05
N ILE A 220 7.55 -1.78 42.41
CA ILE A 220 6.39 -2.59 42.79
C ILE A 220 6.70 -4.08 42.65
N GLN A 221 7.35 -4.50 41.56
CA GLN A 221 7.79 -5.89 41.38
C GLN A 221 8.76 -6.34 42.47
N GLY A 222 9.74 -5.50 42.83
CA GLY A 222 10.66 -5.77 43.93
C GLY A 222 9.95 -5.92 45.28
N ARG A 223 8.94 -5.09 45.54
CA ARG A 223 8.10 -5.19 46.76
C ARG A 223 7.23 -6.44 46.76
N LEU A 224 6.63 -6.79 45.62
CA LEU A 224 5.80 -7.99 45.47
C LEU A 224 6.61 -9.26 45.71
N LYS A 225 7.84 -9.34 45.17
CA LYS A 225 8.75 -10.45 45.42
C LYS A 225 9.09 -10.61 46.90
N LYS A 226 9.42 -9.50 47.60
CA LYS A 226 9.66 -9.52 49.05
C LYS A 226 8.43 -10.00 49.84
N LEU A 227 7.23 -9.59 49.42
CA LEU A 227 5.98 -10.01 50.05
C LEU A 227 5.72 -11.51 49.85
N GLN A 228 5.98 -12.03 48.65
CA GLN A 228 5.89 -13.46 48.34
C GLN A 228 6.86 -14.28 49.21
N GLU A 229 8.13 -13.86 49.28
CA GLU A 229 9.14 -14.52 50.13
C GLU A 229 8.73 -14.50 51.62
N GLN A 230 8.10 -13.43 52.10
CA GLN A 230 7.56 -13.37 53.46
C GLN A 230 6.36 -14.30 53.64
N HIS A 231 5.47 -14.36 52.66
CA HIS A 231 4.31 -15.24 52.70
C HIS A 231 4.71 -16.72 52.73
N GLU A 232 5.65 -17.12 51.88
CA GLU A 232 6.21 -18.48 51.87
C GLU A 232 6.83 -18.86 53.21
N LYS A 233 7.63 -17.96 53.82
CA LYS A 233 8.18 -18.16 55.16
C LYS A 233 7.08 -18.34 56.20
N ASN A 234 6.03 -17.53 56.16
CA ASN A 234 4.92 -17.61 57.10
C ASN A 234 4.12 -18.92 56.93
N VAL A 235 3.91 -19.38 55.69
CA VAL A 235 3.25 -20.67 55.43
C VAL A 235 4.06 -21.82 56.04
N VAL A 236 5.38 -21.83 55.84
CA VAL A 236 6.26 -22.86 56.45
C VAL A 236 6.20 -22.84 57.98
N ILE A 237 6.17 -21.65 58.59
CA ILE A 237 6.02 -21.51 60.05
C ILE A 237 4.67 -22.10 60.50
N GLN A 238 3.57 -21.72 59.84
CA GLN A 238 2.23 -22.21 60.17
C GLN A 238 2.11 -23.73 60.00
N GLU A 239 2.68 -24.30 58.93
CA GLU A 239 2.70 -25.76 58.75
C GLU A 239 3.42 -26.47 59.90
N ASN A 240 4.53 -25.90 60.37
CA ASN A 240 5.27 -26.45 61.50
C ASN A 240 4.48 -26.34 62.81
N GLU A 241 3.77 -25.23 63.04
CA GLU A 241 2.87 -25.06 64.18
C GLU A 241 1.71 -26.07 64.16
N VAL A 242 1.08 -26.27 63.00
CA VAL A 242 0.03 -27.28 62.81
C VAL A 242 0.57 -28.69 63.07
N LYS A 243 1.73 -29.04 62.51
CA LYS A 243 2.38 -30.35 62.78
C LYS A 243 2.69 -30.54 64.27
N GLN A 244 3.12 -29.50 64.97
CA GLN A 244 3.33 -29.56 66.42
C GLN A 244 2.01 -29.76 67.18
N ALA A 245 0.95 -29.03 66.82
CA ALA A 245 -0.38 -29.19 67.41
C ALA A 245 -0.94 -30.60 67.19
N ASP A 246 -0.81 -31.15 65.99
CA ASP A 246 -1.23 -32.52 65.65
C ASP A 246 -0.46 -33.58 66.45
N ASN A 247 0.84 -33.37 66.62
CA ASN A 247 1.66 -34.22 67.50
C ASN A 247 1.13 -34.17 68.94
N ILE A 248 0.90 -32.98 69.49
CA ILE A 248 0.35 -32.82 70.84
C ILE A 248 -1.02 -33.51 70.97
N ASN A 249 -1.91 -33.31 69.99
CA ASN A 249 -3.23 -33.94 69.97
C ASN A 249 -3.14 -35.47 69.92
N THR A 250 -2.21 -36.02 69.14
CA THR A 250 -1.93 -37.46 69.08
C THR A 250 -1.48 -37.99 70.43
N TRP A 251 -0.63 -37.25 71.16
CA TRP A 251 -0.17 -37.63 72.49
C TRP A 251 -1.30 -37.58 73.53
N ILE A 252 -2.14 -36.54 73.49
CA ILE A 252 -3.33 -36.42 74.35
C ILE A 252 -4.27 -37.61 74.11
N PHE A 253 -4.53 -37.95 72.85
CA PHE A 253 -5.36 -39.09 72.48
C PHE A 253 -4.79 -40.43 72.97
N ARG A 254 -3.49 -40.68 72.74
CA ARG A 254 -2.80 -41.89 73.24
C ARG A 254 -2.85 -41.97 74.77
N ARG A 255 -2.63 -40.85 75.47
CA ARG A 255 -2.74 -40.79 76.94
C ARG A 255 -4.15 -41.15 77.40
N LYS A 256 -5.19 -40.63 76.73
CA LYS A 256 -6.60 -40.98 77.03
C LYS A 256 -6.86 -42.47 76.86
N GLN A 257 -6.39 -43.07 75.77
CA GLN A 257 -6.51 -44.52 75.53
C GLN A 257 -5.79 -45.34 76.61
N LEU A 258 -4.56 -44.98 76.96
CA LEU A 258 -3.80 -45.65 78.02
C LEU A 258 -4.50 -45.55 79.38
N LEU A 259 -5.02 -44.37 79.73
CA LEU A 259 -5.79 -44.19 80.96
C LEU A 259 -7.06 -45.07 80.99
N GLU A 260 -7.74 -45.22 79.86
CA GLU A 260 -8.90 -46.09 79.75
C GLU A 260 -8.53 -47.57 79.89
N GLN A 261 -7.41 -48.00 79.29
CA GLN A 261 -6.87 -49.35 79.47
C GLN A 261 -6.47 -49.61 80.92
N ILE A 262 -5.81 -48.66 81.58
CA ILE A 262 -5.44 -48.75 83.01
C ILE A 262 -6.70 -48.88 83.86
N LYS A 263 -7.74 -48.09 83.60
CA LYS A 263 -9.03 -48.20 84.29
C LYS A 263 -9.65 -49.59 84.11
N LYS A 264 -9.71 -50.10 82.87
CA LYS A 264 -10.23 -51.45 82.56
C LYS A 264 -9.42 -52.55 83.27
N LYS A 265 -8.10 -52.46 83.27
CA LYS A 265 -7.22 -53.42 83.98
C LYS A 265 -7.41 -53.34 85.49
N ARG A 266 -7.55 -52.14 86.07
CA ARG A 266 -7.83 -51.94 87.50
C ARG A 266 -9.17 -52.53 87.91
N THR A 267 -10.23 -52.31 87.13
CA THR A 267 -11.54 -52.91 87.39
C THR A 267 -11.49 -54.43 87.30
N ASN A 268 -10.78 -54.99 86.31
CA ASN A 268 -10.61 -56.44 86.18
C ASN A 268 -9.81 -57.03 87.34
N MET A 269 -8.74 -56.36 87.78
CA MET A 269 -7.96 -56.77 88.94
C MET A 269 -8.81 -56.79 90.21
N SER A 270 -9.61 -55.74 90.44
CA SER A 270 -10.52 -55.67 91.57
C SER A 270 -11.58 -56.78 91.53
N ARG A 271 -12.18 -57.04 90.36
CA ARG A 271 -13.09 -58.18 90.16
C ARG A 271 -12.42 -59.52 90.47
N ASN A 272 -11.21 -59.75 89.95
CA ASN A 272 -10.44 -60.97 90.20
C ASN A 272 -10.11 -61.13 91.69
N GLN A 273 -9.76 -60.04 92.39
CA GLN A 273 -9.54 -60.07 93.84
C GLN A 273 -10.82 -60.44 94.61
N THR A 274 -11.96 -59.86 94.25
CA THR A 274 -13.24 -60.22 94.88
C THR A 274 -13.65 -61.67 94.59
N SER A 275 -13.40 -62.13 93.37
CA SER A 275 -13.63 -63.53 92.97
C SER A 275 -12.74 -64.49 93.75
N LEU A 276 -11.44 -64.17 93.87
CA LEU A 276 -10.49 -64.94 94.66
C LEU A 276 -10.88 -65.01 96.13
N LYS A 277 -11.28 -63.87 96.74
CA LYS A 277 -11.78 -63.85 98.12
C LYS A 277 -13.02 -64.72 98.29
N ARG A 278 -13.96 -64.66 97.34
CA ARG A 278 -15.16 -65.51 97.35
C ARG A 278 -14.78 -66.99 97.21
N ALA A 279 -13.87 -67.33 96.31
CA ALA A 279 -13.38 -68.69 96.12
C ALA A 279 -12.65 -69.21 97.38
N GLN A 280 -11.86 -68.36 98.05
CA GLN A 280 -11.22 -68.70 99.33
C GLN A 280 -12.26 -68.98 100.42
N LEU A 281 -13.27 -68.12 100.56
CA LEU A 281 -14.37 -68.33 101.52
C LEU A 281 -15.13 -69.62 101.21
N MET A 282 -15.54 -69.82 99.96
CA MET A 282 -16.22 -71.04 99.52
C MET A 282 -15.36 -72.28 99.78
N ASN A 283 -14.05 -72.22 99.52
CA ASN A 283 -13.14 -73.33 99.79
C ASN A 283 -13.03 -73.61 101.31
N THR A 284 -12.98 -72.57 102.15
CA THR A 284 -13.02 -72.75 103.61
C THR A 284 -14.35 -73.33 104.11
N GLU A 285 -15.48 -72.94 103.51
CA GLU A 285 -16.81 -73.49 103.82
C GLU A 285 -16.96 -74.94 103.35
N ILE A 286 -16.48 -75.27 102.15
CA ILE A 286 -16.45 -76.65 101.66
C ILE A 286 -15.57 -77.48 102.61
N ARG A 287 -14.37 -77.00 102.94
CA ARG A 287 -13.46 -77.68 103.85
C ARG A 287 -14.07 -77.93 105.24
N SER A 288 -14.81 -76.95 105.77
CA SER A 288 -15.51 -77.13 107.05
C SER A 288 -16.67 -78.12 106.95
N LYS A 289 -17.43 -78.12 105.86
CA LYS A 289 -18.49 -79.13 105.61
C LYS A 289 -17.93 -80.54 105.45
N PHE A 290 -16.84 -80.71 104.69
CA PHE A 290 -16.17 -82.00 104.51
C PHE A 290 -15.64 -82.55 105.84
N THR A 291 -14.96 -81.72 106.63
CA THR A 291 -14.48 -82.13 107.97
C THR A 291 -15.64 -82.43 108.94
N ALA A 292 -16.79 -81.76 108.81
CA ALA A 292 -17.99 -82.08 109.58
C ALA A 292 -18.64 -83.42 109.17
N MET A 293 -18.73 -83.71 107.87
CA MET A 293 -19.36 -84.94 107.35
C MET A 293 -18.50 -86.19 107.57
N PHE A 294 -17.19 -86.09 107.36
CA PHE A 294 -16.27 -87.24 107.34
C PHE A 294 -15.38 -87.34 108.59
N GLY A 295 -15.58 -86.44 109.56
CA GLY A 295 -14.87 -86.41 110.84
C GLY A 295 -13.51 -85.71 110.79
N ARG A 296 -12.92 -85.46 111.98
CA ARG A 296 -11.62 -84.75 112.13
C ARG A 296 -10.43 -85.45 111.47
N SER A 297 -10.60 -86.69 111.02
CA SER A 297 -9.61 -87.51 110.33
C SER A 297 -9.45 -87.17 108.84
N ASP A 298 -10.37 -86.41 108.23
CA ASP A 298 -10.25 -85.93 106.85
C ASP A 298 -9.65 -84.50 106.84
N PRO A 299 -8.63 -84.18 106.03
CA PRO A 299 -8.06 -82.84 105.91
C PRO A 299 -9.00 -81.80 105.28
N GLY A 300 -10.19 -82.21 104.83
CA GLY A 300 -11.29 -81.38 104.32
C GLY A 300 -11.20 -81.11 102.83
N ASP A 301 -10.35 -81.83 102.11
CA ASP A 301 -10.22 -81.80 100.65
C ASP A 301 -10.81 -83.05 99.97
N GLY A 302 -11.47 -83.92 100.74
CA GLY A 302 -12.08 -85.15 100.25
C GLY A 302 -11.10 -86.28 99.95
N THR A 303 -9.82 -86.12 100.33
CA THR A 303 -8.80 -87.17 100.11
C THR A 303 -8.75 -88.21 101.23
N GLY A 304 -9.55 -88.05 102.29
CA GLY A 304 -9.64 -89.00 103.40
C GLY A 304 -10.09 -90.39 102.96
N ALA A 305 -9.61 -91.41 103.67
CA ALA A 305 -9.88 -92.81 103.33
C ALA A 305 -11.39 -93.15 103.33
N PHE A 306 -12.16 -92.55 104.23
CA PHE A 306 -13.60 -92.76 104.35
C PHE A 306 -14.39 -92.10 103.19
N SER A 307 -14.03 -90.87 102.83
CA SER A 307 -14.61 -90.11 101.71
C SER A 307 -14.44 -90.85 100.38
N LYS A 308 -13.27 -91.44 100.14
CA LYS A 308 -13.00 -92.28 98.97
C LYS A 308 -13.87 -93.53 98.94
N LEU A 309 -14.07 -94.18 100.08
CA LEU A 309 -14.89 -95.40 100.17
C LEU A 309 -16.36 -95.13 99.82
N MET A 310 -16.89 -93.97 100.24
CA MET A 310 -18.26 -93.55 99.97
C MET A 310 -18.48 -93.16 98.50
N VAL A 311 -17.53 -92.48 97.87
CA VAL A 311 -17.61 -92.17 96.42
C VAL A 311 -17.50 -93.45 95.60
N GLN A 312 -16.64 -94.41 96.00
CA GLN A 312 -16.53 -95.70 95.33
C GLN A 312 -17.88 -96.45 95.34
N SER A 313 -18.58 -96.48 96.48
CA SER A 313 -19.89 -97.13 96.58
C SER A 313 -20.99 -96.46 95.75
N GLU A 314 -20.90 -95.15 95.54
CA GLU A 314 -21.86 -94.42 94.71
C GLU A 314 -21.59 -94.66 93.21
N ILE A 315 -20.32 -94.68 92.79
CA ILE A 315 -19.91 -95.02 91.41
C ILE A 315 -20.39 -96.41 91.02
N ASP A 316 -20.24 -97.38 91.93
CA ASP A 316 -20.71 -98.76 91.74
C ASP A 316 -22.25 -98.85 91.59
N SER A 317 -22.99 -97.78 91.94
CA SER A 317 -24.47 -97.71 91.82
C SER A 317 -24.98 -97.02 90.54
N ILE A 318 -24.11 -96.35 89.78
CA ILE A 318 -24.49 -95.48 88.65
C ILE A 318 -24.36 -96.19 87.28
N GLU A 319 -23.94 -97.46 87.25
CA GLU A 319 -24.05 -98.30 86.05
C GLU A 319 -25.52 -98.67 85.78
N GLU A 320 -26.28 -97.72 85.20
CA GLU A 320 -27.40 -97.90 84.25
C GLU A 320 -28.35 -96.69 84.27
N SER A 321 -28.18 -95.71 83.35
CA SER A 321 -29.34 -94.90 82.94
C SER A 321 -29.26 -94.32 81.51
N ASN A 322 -30.36 -94.52 80.80
CA ASN A 322 -30.66 -94.26 79.38
C ASN A 322 -30.70 -92.76 78.95
N LYS A 323 -29.99 -91.85 79.63
CA LYS A 323 -30.09 -90.39 79.37
C LYS A 323 -29.26 -89.89 78.18
N VAL A 324 -28.20 -90.60 77.81
CA VAL A 324 -27.22 -90.18 76.78
C VAL A 324 -27.84 -90.11 75.37
N TYR A 325 -28.84 -90.93 75.08
CA TYR A 325 -29.41 -91.04 73.73
C TYR A 325 -30.32 -89.85 73.34
N ILE A 326 -30.90 -89.15 74.32
CA ILE A 326 -31.77 -87.98 74.07
C ILE A 326 -30.93 -86.75 73.72
N GLU A 327 -29.74 -86.60 74.32
CA GLU A 327 -28.84 -85.48 74.08
C GLU A 327 -28.25 -85.52 72.67
N ILE A 328 -27.90 -86.71 72.17
CA ILE A 328 -27.37 -86.88 70.80
C ILE A 328 -28.36 -86.39 69.74
N ASN A 329 -29.64 -86.75 69.87
CA ASN A 329 -30.68 -86.31 68.92
C ASN A 329 -30.97 -84.81 68.98
N ALA A 330 -30.84 -84.19 70.15
CA ALA A 330 -30.98 -82.73 70.28
C ALA A 330 -29.82 -82.00 69.57
N GLU A 331 -28.61 -82.55 69.65
CA GLU A 331 -27.42 -81.99 69.03
C GLU A 331 -27.43 -82.09 67.50
N GLU A 332 -27.94 -83.21 66.95
CA GLU A 332 -28.13 -83.37 65.50
C GLU A 332 -29.13 -82.35 64.93
N ASN A 333 -30.26 -82.13 65.60
CA ASN A 333 -31.27 -81.14 65.19
C ASN A 333 -30.71 -79.71 65.23
N TYR A 334 -29.93 -79.38 66.26
CA TYR A 334 -29.28 -78.07 66.38
C TYR A 334 -28.27 -77.83 65.25
N ASN A 335 -27.47 -78.85 64.90
CA ASN A 335 -26.53 -78.77 63.78
C ASN A 335 -27.21 -78.60 62.42
N GLN A 336 -28.39 -79.20 62.22
CA GLN A 336 -29.18 -78.96 61.00
C GLN A 336 -29.70 -77.53 60.92
N GLN A 337 -30.12 -76.94 62.04
CA GLN A 337 -30.55 -75.55 62.09
C GLN A 337 -29.40 -74.58 61.77
N LEU A 338 -28.23 -74.79 62.37
CA LEU A 338 -27.01 -74.01 62.08
C LEU A 338 -26.64 -74.01 60.59
N LYS A 339 -26.81 -75.14 59.89
CA LYS A 339 -26.57 -75.21 58.44
C LYS A 339 -27.54 -74.36 57.63
N LYS A 340 -28.82 -74.31 58.02
CA LYS A 340 -29.81 -73.45 57.36
C LYS A 340 -29.49 -71.97 57.58
N ASP A 341 -29.09 -71.60 58.79
CA ASP A 341 -28.75 -70.22 59.13
C ASP A 341 -27.49 -69.77 58.37
N LEU A 342 -26.48 -70.64 58.26
CA LEU A 342 -25.29 -70.38 57.43
C LEU A 342 -25.67 -70.12 55.96
N GLN A 343 -26.57 -70.93 55.39
CA GLN A 343 -27.01 -70.77 54.02
C GLN A 343 -27.78 -69.44 53.80
N GLN A 344 -28.58 -69.00 54.80
CA GLN A 344 -29.24 -67.70 54.75
C GLN A 344 -28.25 -66.53 54.81
N ILE A 345 -27.21 -66.65 55.64
CA ILE A 345 -26.14 -65.64 55.73
C ILE A 345 -25.39 -65.54 54.39
N GLU A 346 -25.04 -66.67 53.78
CA GLU A 346 -24.36 -66.69 52.48
C GLU A 346 -25.21 -66.06 51.37
N ASN A 347 -26.52 -66.32 51.35
CA ASN A 347 -27.43 -65.70 50.40
C ASN A 347 -27.53 -64.19 50.63
N SER A 348 -27.61 -63.75 51.89
CA SER A 348 -27.68 -62.33 52.25
C SER A 348 -26.39 -61.58 51.86
N LEU A 349 -25.22 -62.21 52.02
CA LEU A 349 -23.95 -61.65 51.59
C LEU A 349 -23.89 -61.49 50.06
N LYS A 350 -24.35 -62.49 49.30
CA LYS A 350 -24.42 -62.40 47.83
C LYS A 350 -25.33 -61.27 47.35
N GLU A 351 -26.48 -61.09 48.00
CA GLU A 351 -27.39 -59.97 47.68
C GLU A 351 -26.75 -58.62 48.02
N PHE A 352 -26.07 -58.53 49.17
CA PHE A 352 -25.36 -57.33 49.58
C PHE A 352 -24.22 -56.95 48.61
N ASP A 353 -23.42 -57.92 48.20
CA ASP A 353 -22.34 -57.70 47.23
C ASP A 353 -22.89 -57.22 45.88
N LYS A 354 -24.01 -57.80 45.43
CA LYS A 354 -24.69 -57.37 44.20
C LYS A 354 -25.21 -55.93 44.33
N PHE A 355 -25.81 -55.57 45.45
CA PHE A 355 -26.28 -54.20 45.72
C PHE A 355 -25.11 -53.21 45.76
N SER A 356 -24.01 -53.57 46.42
CA SER A 356 -22.78 -52.78 46.49
C SER A 356 -22.20 -52.52 45.10
N GLN A 357 -22.07 -53.56 44.26
CA GLN A 357 -21.57 -53.42 42.89
C GLN A 357 -22.47 -52.54 42.03
N ASN A 358 -23.79 -52.69 42.13
CA ASN A 358 -24.74 -51.83 41.41
C ASN A 358 -24.59 -50.36 41.83
N THR A 359 -24.52 -50.09 43.13
CA THR A 359 -24.35 -48.72 43.66
C THR A 359 -23.04 -48.10 43.20
N LEU A 360 -21.94 -48.87 43.20
CA LEU A 360 -20.65 -48.41 42.68
C LEU A 360 -20.70 -48.11 41.18
N SER A 361 -21.43 -48.92 40.40
CA SER A 361 -21.63 -48.67 38.97
C SER A 361 -22.44 -47.40 38.73
N GLU A 362 -23.53 -47.19 39.48
CA GLU A 362 -24.37 -46.00 39.37
C GLU A 362 -23.60 -44.72 39.72
N LEU A 363 -22.86 -44.73 40.85
CA LEU A 363 -21.99 -43.61 41.25
C LEU A 363 -20.87 -43.36 40.21
N GLY A 364 -20.32 -44.42 39.61
CA GLY A 364 -19.35 -44.30 38.53
C GLY A 364 -19.93 -43.60 37.30
N CYS A 365 -21.16 -43.94 36.90
CA CYS A 365 -21.87 -43.26 35.82
C CYS A 365 -22.14 -41.79 36.15
N GLU A 366 -22.52 -41.47 37.40
CA GLU A 366 -22.78 -40.10 37.86
C GLU A 366 -21.50 -39.24 37.84
N ILE A 367 -20.36 -39.78 38.29
CA ILE A 367 -19.06 -39.11 38.25
C ILE A 367 -18.67 -38.75 36.81
N GLU A 368 -18.83 -39.69 35.87
CA GLU A 368 -18.52 -39.43 34.45
C GLU A 368 -19.49 -38.41 33.84
N ALA A 369 -20.78 -38.43 34.22
CA ALA A 369 -21.73 -37.40 33.80
C ALA A 369 -21.32 -36.01 34.30
N CYS A 370 -20.93 -35.88 35.57
CA CYS A 370 -20.46 -34.60 36.13
C CYS A 370 -19.17 -34.10 35.50
N LYS A 371 -18.22 -35.00 35.16
CA LYS A 371 -16.99 -34.62 34.43
C LYS A 371 -17.33 -34.05 33.05
N ASN A 372 -18.22 -34.71 32.32
CA ASN A 372 -18.64 -34.27 31.00
C ASN A 372 -19.39 -32.94 31.05
N GLU A 373 -20.24 -32.72 32.06
CA GLU A 373 -20.94 -31.45 32.27
C GLU A 373 -19.97 -30.31 32.63
N ALA A 374 -19.00 -30.56 33.51
CA ALA A 374 -17.96 -29.60 33.86
C ALA A 374 -17.11 -29.22 32.63
N TYR A 375 -16.74 -30.19 31.80
CA TYR A 375 -16.01 -29.96 30.55
C TYR A 375 -16.84 -29.14 29.55
N LEU A 376 -18.13 -29.44 29.42
CA LEU A 376 -19.05 -28.67 28.55
C LEU A 376 -19.23 -27.22 29.03
N ASN A 377 -19.26 -26.99 30.34
CA ASN A 377 -19.34 -25.63 30.89
C ASN A 377 -18.05 -24.86 30.65
N LEU A 378 -16.89 -25.49 30.79
CA LEU A 378 -15.59 -24.88 30.48
C LEU A 378 -15.48 -24.48 29.00
N LEU A 379 -15.90 -25.34 28.07
CA LEU A 379 -15.95 -25.01 26.65
C LEU A 379 -16.94 -23.88 26.32
N LYS A 380 -18.07 -23.79 27.04
CA LYS A 380 -19.00 -22.66 26.90
C LYS A 380 -18.36 -21.37 27.37
N ASP A 381 -17.69 -21.38 28.52
CA ASP A 381 -17.03 -20.20 29.07
C ASP A 381 -15.92 -19.70 28.14
N GLU A 382 -15.09 -20.61 27.60
CA GLU A 382 -14.07 -20.27 26.59
C GLU A 382 -14.69 -19.68 25.32
N LYS A 383 -15.77 -20.28 24.80
CA LYS A 383 -16.49 -19.74 23.63
C LYS A 383 -17.03 -18.33 23.92
N THR A 384 -17.58 -18.11 25.11
CA THR A 384 -18.13 -16.81 25.51
C THR A 384 -17.03 -15.77 25.64
N ALA A 385 -15.87 -16.14 26.19
CA ALA A 385 -14.68 -15.30 26.26
C ALA A 385 -14.16 -14.91 24.86
N ILE A 386 -14.14 -15.84 23.90
CA ILE A 386 -13.74 -15.57 22.50
C ILE A 386 -14.73 -14.64 21.80
N ILE A 387 -16.05 -14.82 22.02
CA ILE A 387 -17.06 -13.92 21.44
C ILE A 387 -16.90 -12.52 22.03
N THR A 388 -16.69 -12.42 23.34
CA THR A 388 -16.54 -11.12 24.03
C THR A 388 -15.25 -10.41 23.61
N SER A 389 -14.14 -11.14 23.41
CA SER A 389 -12.89 -10.56 22.93
C SER A 389 -12.97 -10.12 21.46
N ASN A 390 -13.74 -10.81 20.62
CA ASN A 390 -13.97 -10.39 19.23
C ASN A 390 -14.93 -9.20 19.12
N CYS A 391 -15.88 -9.03 20.03
CA CYS A 391 -16.77 -7.85 20.08
C CYS A 391 -16.08 -6.58 20.61
N LEU A 392 -14.93 -6.69 21.27
CA LEU A 392 -14.12 -5.55 21.75
C LEU A 392 -13.12 -5.02 20.70
N ASN A 393 -13.04 -5.67 19.52
CA ASN A 393 -12.15 -5.29 18.41
C ASN A 393 -12.90 -4.64 17.22
N PHE A 394 -14.15 -4.22 17.41
CA PHE A 394 -14.91 -3.33 16.56
C PHE A 394 -15.36 -2.12 17.40
#